data_AF-X1SQ66-F1
#
_entry.id   AF-X1SQ66-F1
#
_cell.length_a   1.000
_cell.length_b   1.000
_cell.length_c   1.000
_cell.angle_alpha   90.00
_cell.angle_beta   90.00
_cell.angle_gamma   90.00
#
_symmetry.space_group_name_H-M   'P 1'
#
loop_
_entity.id
_entity.type
_entity.pdbx_description
1 polymer ?
#
loop_
_entity_poly.entity_id
_entity_poly.type
_entity_poly.pdbx_seq_one_letter_code
_entity_poly.pdbx_strand_id
1 'polypeptide(L)' 'MRKRVVITGLGTVNPLGNCVEDTWEKICAGRSGIGKITKFDATGFQTKIAGEVKNFAPLNFVNKKELRRLDDFIIYSLA' A
#
# COMPACT_ATOMS: atom_id res chain seq x y z
N MET A 1 38.67 6.01 2.66
CA MET A 1 37.60 5.99 3.69
C MET A 1 36.26 5.72 3.04
N ARG A 2 35.40 4.90 3.66
CA ARG A 2 34.05 4.59 3.15
C ARG A 2 33.08 5.70 3.61
N LYS A 3 32.21 6.18 2.70
CA LYS A 3 31.18 7.18 3.04
C LYS A 3 30.13 6.56 3.96
N ARG A 4 29.69 7.30 4.99
CA ARG A 4 28.53 6.93 5.82
C ARG A 4 27.26 7.29 5.06
N VAL A 5 26.31 6.36 5.05
CA VAL A 5 24.98 6.53 4.44
C VAL A 5 23.96 6.31 5.54
N VAL A 6 22.94 7.16 5.58
CA VAL A 6 21.84 7.12 6.56
C VAL A 6 20.51 7.25 5.85
N ILE A 7 19.43 6.84 6.50
CA ILE A 7 18.05 6.98 6.02
C ILE A 7 17.49 8.29 6.56
N THR A 8 17.02 9.18 5.67
CA THR A 8 16.46 10.49 6.04
C THR A 8 14.97 10.61 5.72
N GLY A 9 14.38 9.60 5.08
CA GLY A 9 12.97 9.61 4.70
C GLY A 9 12.46 8.18 4.51
N LEU A 10 11.19 8.00 4.80
CA LEU A 10 10.45 6.74 4.65
C LEU A 10 9.10 7.06 4.00
N GLY A 11 8.65 6.15 3.16
CA GLY A 11 7.32 6.18 2.54
C GLY A 11 6.76 4.76 2.52
N THR A 12 5.45 4.61 2.68
CA THR A 12 4.82 3.29 2.64
C THR A 12 3.36 3.36 2.24
N VAL A 13 2.95 2.41 1.41
CA VAL A 13 1.57 2.10 1.07
C VAL A 13 1.38 0.60 1.28
N ASN A 14 0.53 0.23 2.24
CA ASN A 14 0.34 -1.16 2.62
C ASN A 14 -1.06 -1.38 3.27
N PRO A 15 -1.44 -2.62 3.61
CA PRO A 15 -2.78 -2.93 4.12
C PRO A 15 -3.11 -2.35 5.51
N LEU A 16 -2.12 -1.84 6.25
CA LEU A 16 -2.28 -1.18 7.53
C LEU A 16 -2.37 0.35 7.40
N GLY A 17 -1.71 0.94 6.41
CA GLY A 17 -1.71 2.39 6.23
C GLY A 17 -1.08 2.86 4.92
N ASN A 18 -1.40 4.10 4.55
CA ASN A 18 -0.85 4.80 3.38
C ASN A 18 0.19 5.87 3.77
N CYS A 19 0.62 5.87 5.04
CA CYS A 19 1.75 6.66 5.54
C CYS A 19 2.49 5.90 6.66
N VAL A 20 3.64 6.43 7.04
CA VAL A 20 4.57 5.77 7.98
C VAL A 20 3.97 5.74 9.38
N GLU A 21 3.37 6.84 9.82
CA GLU A 21 2.81 7.00 11.16
C GLU A 21 1.70 5.99 11.43
N ASP A 22 0.70 5.94 10.55
CA ASP A 22 -0.43 5.00 10.61
C ASP A 22 0.03 3.54 10.59
N THR A 23 0.96 3.24 9.68
CA THR A 23 1.49 1.88 9.53
C THR A 23 2.19 1.47 10.82
N TRP A 24 3.04 2.32 11.35
CA TRP A 24 3.83 2.04 12.55
C TRP A 24 2.95 1.85 13.78
N GLU A 25 2.00 2.75 14.02
CA GLU A 25 1.06 2.66 15.14
C GLU A 25 0.31 1.32 15.13
N LYS A 26 -0.25 0.93 13.98
CA LYS A 26 -1.05 -0.29 13.85
C LYS A 26 -0.21 -1.56 13.97
N ILE A 27 1.02 -1.57 13.42
CA ILE A 27 1.96 -2.68 13.59
C ILE A 27 2.31 -2.85 15.07
N CYS A 28 2.69 -1.77 15.76
CA CYS A 28 3.01 -1.81 17.18
C CYS A 28 1.83 -2.27 18.05
N ALA A 29 0.60 -1.95 17.65
CA ALA A 29 -0.62 -2.41 18.30
C ALA A 29 -1.04 -3.85 17.93
N GLY A 30 -0.24 -4.58 17.13
CA GLY A 30 -0.54 -5.95 16.71
C GLY A 30 -1.76 -6.08 15.80
N ARG A 31 -2.13 -5.00 15.09
CA ARG A 31 -3.28 -5.02 14.17
C ARG A 31 -2.91 -5.77 12.90
N SER A 32 -3.85 -6.59 12.40
CA SER A 32 -3.72 -7.26 11.11
C SER A 32 -4.33 -6.42 10.00
N GLY A 33 -3.62 -6.30 8.87
CA GLY A 33 -4.13 -5.67 7.65
C GLY A 33 -4.95 -6.60 6.77
N ILE A 34 -4.98 -7.90 7.10
CA ILE A 34 -5.61 -8.95 6.29
C ILE A 34 -7.13 -8.92 6.49
N GLY A 35 -7.86 -8.98 5.37
CA GLY A 35 -9.32 -9.07 5.35
C GLY A 35 -9.82 -9.96 4.23
N LYS A 36 -11.14 -10.00 4.03
CA LYS A 36 -11.74 -10.65 2.84
C LYS A 36 -11.31 -9.89 1.58
N ILE A 37 -11.09 -10.63 0.49
CA ILE A 37 -10.83 -10.04 -0.83
C ILE A 37 -12.05 -9.22 -1.26
N THR A 38 -11.83 -7.97 -1.67
CA THR A 38 -12.87 -7.06 -2.18
C THR A 38 -12.56 -6.55 -3.59
N LYS A 39 -11.32 -6.68 -4.07
CA LYS A 39 -10.95 -6.23 -5.43
C LYS A 39 -11.59 -7.07 -6.55
N PHE A 40 -12.01 -8.30 -6.28
CA PHE A 40 -12.66 -9.19 -7.24
C PHE A 40 -13.50 -10.28 -6.55
N ASP A 41 -14.33 -11.00 -7.31
CA ASP A 41 -15.08 -12.15 -6.79
C ASP A 41 -14.16 -13.37 -6.57
N ALA A 42 -13.85 -13.63 -5.31
CA ALA A 42 -13.00 -14.73 -4.89
C ALA A 42 -13.77 -16.06 -4.63
N THR A 43 -15.06 -16.18 -4.99
CA THR A 43 -15.90 -17.33 -4.59
C THR A 43 -15.33 -18.69 -5.02
N GLY A 44 -14.78 -18.76 -6.24
CA GLY A 44 -14.17 -19.98 -6.81
C GLY A 44 -12.75 -20.30 -6.35
N PHE A 45 -12.13 -19.46 -5.52
CA PHE A 45 -10.75 -19.64 -5.07
C PHE A 45 -10.70 -20.33 -3.70
N GLN A 46 -9.64 -21.13 -3.48
CA GLN A 46 -9.38 -21.74 -2.17
C GLN A 46 -9.09 -20.67 -1.10
N THR A 47 -8.30 -19.65 -1.45
CA THR A 47 -7.97 -18.52 -0.57
C THR A 47 -8.88 -17.34 -0.86
N LYS A 48 -9.53 -16.79 0.19
CA LYS A 48 -10.51 -15.70 0.09
C LYS A 48 -10.14 -14.47 0.92
N ILE A 49 -8.89 -14.42 1.36
CA ILE A 49 -8.33 -13.34 2.19
C ILE A 49 -7.12 -12.71 1.49
N ALA A 50 -6.93 -11.42 1.69
CA ALA A 50 -5.78 -10.68 1.19
C ALA A 50 -5.46 -9.47 2.07
N GLY A 51 -4.23 -8.99 1.96
CA GLY A 51 -3.84 -7.67 2.44
C GLY A 51 -4.06 -6.65 1.33
N GLU A 52 -5.27 -6.10 1.24
CA GLU A 52 -5.57 -5.05 0.25
C GLU A 52 -5.23 -3.67 0.81
N VAL A 53 -4.66 -2.81 -0.02
CA VAL A 53 -4.48 -1.38 0.28
C VAL A 53 -5.87 -0.73 0.33
N LYS A 54 -6.16 -0.02 1.43
CA LYS A 54 -7.48 0.57 1.70
C LYS A 54 -7.41 2.09 1.62
N ASN A 55 -8.49 2.71 1.14
CA ASN A 55 -8.64 4.18 1.11
C ASN A 55 -7.48 4.93 0.44
N PHE A 56 -6.81 4.32 -0.54
CA PHE A 56 -5.74 4.96 -1.29
C PHE A 56 -6.34 5.87 -2.36
N ALA A 57 -5.87 7.12 -2.41
CA ALA A 57 -6.33 8.13 -3.35
C ALA A 57 -5.29 8.33 -4.47
N PRO A 58 -5.35 7.56 -5.58
CA PRO A 58 -4.30 7.58 -6.61
C PRO A 58 -4.16 8.94 -7.31
N LEU A 59 -5.25 9.71 -7.38
CA LEU A 59 -5.26 11.03 -8.01
C LEU A 59 -4.42 12.09 -7.26
N ASN A 60 -3.95 11.79 -6.05
CA ASN A 60 -3.01 12.63 -5.33
C ASN A 60 -1.58 12.52 -5.91
N PHE A 61 -1.28 11.44 -6.65
CA PHE A 61 0.06 11.12 -7.14
C PHE A 61 0.16 11.07 -8.66
N VAL A 62 -0.95 10.76 -9.35
CA VAL A 62 -1.01 10.68 -10.81
C VAL A 62 -2.24 11.39 -11.37
N ASN A 63 -2.17 11.89 -12.59
CA ASN A 63 -3.33 12.47 -13.26
C ASN A 63 -4.26 11.39 -13.85
N LYS A 64 -5.48 11.78 -14.27
CA LYS A 64 -6.48 10.85 -14.83
C LYS A 64 -6.01 10.08 -16.06
N LYS A 65 -5.09 10.64 -16.86
CA LYS A 65 -4.55 9.99 -18.06
C LYS A 65 -3.55 8.90 -17.68
N GLU A 66 -2.72 9.17 -16.69
CA GLU A 66 -1.75 8.22 -16.12
C GLU A 66 -2.44 7.08 -15.39
N LEU A 67 -3.47 7.37 -14.58
CA LEU A 67 -4.24 6.37 -13.84
C LEU A 67 -4.84 5.27 -14.74
N ARG A 68 -5.13 5.57 -16.01
CA ARG A 68 -5.66 4.59 -16.97
C ARG A 68 -4.59 3.76 -17.67
N ARG A 69 -3.32 4.17 -17.59
CA ARG A 69 -2.19 3.58 -18.34
C ARG A 69 -1.20 2.85 -17.44
N LEU A 70 -1.12 3.27 -16.18
CA LEU A 70 -0.22 2.70 -15.18
C LEU A 70 -0.94 1.59 -14.42
N ASP A 71 -0.20 0.53 -14.10
CA ASP A 71 -0.66 -0.49 -13.17
C ASP A 71 -0.66 0.05 -11.73
N ASP A 72 -1.54 -0.50 -10.89
CA ASP A 72 -1.63 -0.21 -9.47
C ASP A 72 -0.25 -0.24 -8.78
N PHE A 73 0.62 -1.21 -9.09
CA PHE A 73 1.93 -1.32 -8.42
C PHE A 73 2.83 -0.11 -8.71
N ILE A 74 2.73 0.47 -9.92
CA ILE A 74 3.49 1.66 -10.30
C ILE A 74 2.97 2.85 -9.51
N ILE A 75 1.65 2.99 -9.42
CA ILE A 75 1.01 4.10 -8.72
C ILE A 75 1.33 4.03 -7.22
N TYR A 76 1.35 2.84 -6.61
CA TYR A 76 1.78 2.66 -5.22
C TYR A 76 3.25 3.00 -5.00
N SER A 77 4.10 2.85 -6.02
CA SER A 77 5.53 3.18 -5.93
C SER A 77 5.81 4.69 -6.05
N LEU A 78 4.87 5.45 -6.63
CA LEU A 78 4.96 6.91 -6.74
C LEU A 78 4.49 7.64 -5.48
N ALA A 79 3.78 6.93 -4.61
CA ALA A 79 3.25 7.45 -3.35
C ALA A 79 4.27 7.33 -2.22
#